data_AF-A0A956TGY4-F1
#
_entry.id   AF-A0A956TGY4-F1
#
_cell.length_a   1.000
_cell.length_b   1.000
_cell.length_c   1.000
_cell.angle_alpha   90.00
_cell.angle_beta   90.00
_cell.angle_gamma   90.00
#
_symmetry.space_group_name_H-M   'P 1'
#
loop_
_entity.id
_entity.type
_entity.pdbx_description
1 polymer ?
#
loop_
_entity_poly.entity_id
_entity_poly.type
_entity_poly.pdbx_seq_one_letter_code
_entity_poly.pdbx_strand_id
1 'polypeptide(L)'
;MKVHRLFLATAMVALAAGTLLGTRMGMGLAGIASMDYWPELLSAHAVLQVKGFVMLFTLGVALLVLPRFLKVELAIPQVAVLSWLSLVSGLALELFQTAPGPRKGLEVFGVLAFMAVLKKTRGQV
;
A
#
# COMPACT_ATOMS: atom_id res chain seq x y z
N MET A 1 13.70 4.57 18.67
CA MET A 1 13.89 3.77 17.44
C MET A 1 14.29 4.70 16.30
N LYS A 2 15.25 4.33 15.43
CA LYS A 2 15.61 5.19 14.29
C LYS A 2 14.55 5.05 13.19
N VAL A 3 13.84 6.15 12.86
CA VAL A 3 12.62 6.13 12.01
C VAL A 3 12.85 5.48 10.65
N HIS A 4 14.01 5.66 10.02
CA HIS A 4 14.35 4.98 8.75
C HIS A 4 14.24 3.45 8.82
N ARG A 5 14.48 2.83 9.98
CA ARG A 5 14.38 1.37 10.13
C ARG A 5 12.95 0.88 9.99
N LEU A 6 11.95 1.68 10.38
CA LEU A 6 10.53 1.35 10.19
C LEU A 6 10.21 1.24 8.71
N PHE A 7 10.54 2.27 7.93
CA PHE A 7 10.35 2.29 6.48
C PHE A 7 11.05 1.12 5.79
N LEU A 8 12.33 0.89 6.12
CA LEU A 8 13.11 -0.19 5.51
C LEU A 8 12.58 -1.57 5.89
N ALA A 9 12.23 -1.80 7.15
CA ALA A 9 11.68 -3.08 7.59
C ALA A 9 10.35 -3.38 6.90
N THR A 10 9.43 -2.41 6.84
CA THR A 10 8.16 -2.59 6.11
C THR A 10 8.38 -2.82 4.62
N ALA A 11 9.35 -2.11 4.01
CA ALA A 11 9.70 -2.31 2.61
C ALA A 11 10.21 -3.73 2.33
N MET A 12 11.03 -4.30 3.23
CA MET A 12 11.51 -5.68 3.09
C MET A 12 10.39 -6.70 3.23
N VAL A 13 9.44 -6.47 4.16
CA VAL A 13 8.25 -7.31 4.30
C VAL A 13 7.41 -7.26 3.02
N ALA A 14 7.19 -6.08 2.46
CA ALA A 14 6.44 -5.90 1.22
C ALA A 14 7.15 -6.55 0.01
N LEU A 15 8.48 -6.43 -0.07
CA LEU A 15 9.29 -7.09 -1.09
C LEU A 15 9.14 -8.61 -1.01
N ALA A 16 9.27 -9.19 0.18
CA ALA A 16 9.14 -10.63 0.39
C ALA A 16 7.73 -11.10 -0.03
N ALA A 17 6.68 -10.43 0.45
CA ALA A 17 5.30 -10.75 0.12
C ALA A 17 5.03 -10.61 -1.40
N GLY A 18 5.47 -9.52 -2.02
CA GLY A 18 5.32 -9.27 -3.44
C GLY A 18 6.07 -10.30 -4.29
N THR A 19 7.25 -10.74 -3.86
CA THR A 19 8.07 -11.73 -4.56
C THR A 19 7.45 -13.12 -4.48
N LEU A 20 6.94 -13.51 -3.31
CA LEU A 20 6.18 -14.76 -3.16
C LEU A 20 4.96 -14.78 -4.08
N LEU A 21 4.22 -13.67 -4.13
CA LEU A 21 3.07 -13.53 -5.02
C LEU A 21 3.48 -13.59 -6.51
N GLY A 22 4.57 -12.91 -6.88
CA GLY A 22 5.13 -12.95 -8.23
C GLY A 22 5.58 -14.36 -8.64
N THR A 23 6.19 -15.10 -7.70
CA THR A 23 6.59 -16.50 -7.92
C THR A 23 5.37 -17.38 -8.15
N ARG A 24 4.31 -17.21 -7.34
CA ARG A 24 3.04 -17.93 -7.51
C ARG A 24 2.37 -17.63 -8.84
N MET A 25 2.45 -16.40 -9.31
CA MET A 25 1.96 -15.99 -10.63
C MET A 25 2.80 -16.60 -11.76
N GLY A 26 4.13 -16.62 -11.62
CA GLY A 26 5.05 -17.27 -12.57
C GLY A 26 4.79 -18.77 -12.70
N MET A 27 4.54 -19.46 -11.58
CA MET A 27 4.09 -20.87 -11.60
C MET A 27 2.75 -21.06 -12.32
N GLY A 28 1.85 -20.07 -12.22
CA GLY A 28 0.59 -20.07 -12.97
C GLY A 28 0.81 -20.00 -14.48
N LEU A 29 1.68 -19.09 -14.93
CA LEU A 29 2.05 -18.95 -16.35
C LEU A 29 2.76 -20.20 -16.90
N ALA A 30 3.49 -20.92 -16.05
CA ALA A 30 4.13 -22.19 -16.41
C ALA A 30 3.16 -23.39 -16.43
N GLY A 31 1.88 -23.20 -16.08
CA GLY A 31 0.89 -24.27 -16.00
C GLY A 31 1.00 -25.16 -14.75
N ILE A 32 1.81 -24.76 -13.76
CA ILE A 32 2.08 -25.54 -12.53
C ILE A 32 1.04 -25.23 -11.44
N ALA A 33 0.43 -24.04 -11.47
CA ALA A 33 -0.52 -23.60 -10.45
C ALA A 33 -1.76 -22.92 -11.06
N SER A 34 -2.87 -22.84 -10.33
CA SER A 34 -4.10 -22.23 -10.87
C SER A 34 -3.95 -20.74 -11.15
N MET A 35 -4.65 -20.22 -12.16
CA MET A 35 -4.65 -18.80 -12.53
C MET A 35 -5.93 -18.07 -12.09
N ASP A 36 -6.57 -18.56 -11.03
CA ASP A 36 -7.77 -17.92 -10.47
C ASP A 36 -7.44 -16.52 -9.95
N TYR A 37 -8.34 -15.56 -10.17
CA TYR A 37 -8.19 -14.17 -9.70
C TYR A 37 -6.92 -13.46 -10.21
N TRP A 38 -6.50 -13.78 -11.44
CA TRP A 38 -5.27 -13.22 -12.03
C TRP A 38 -5.20 -11.68 -11.98
N PRO A 39 -6.25 -10.92 -12.36
CA PRO A 39 -6.22 -9.45 -12.28
C PRO A 39 -5.99 -8.94 -10.85
N GLU A 40 -6.63 -9.55 -9.86
CA GLU A 40 -6.51 -9.21 -8.45
C GLU A 40 -5.09 -9.50 -7.93
N LEU A 41 -4.54 -10.68 -8.25
CA LEU A 41 -3.18 -11.07 -7.87
C LEU A 41 -2.13 -10.14 -8.50
N LEU A 42 -2.29 -9.80 -9.79
CA LEU A 42 -1.41 -8.89 -10.49
C LEU A 42 -1.44 -7.48 -9.86
N SER A 43 -2.64 -6.98 -9.55
CA SER A 43 -2.82 -5.68 -8.89
C SER A 43 -2.17 -5.68 -7.49
N ALA A 44 -2.45 -6.69 -6.67
CA ALA A 44 -1.86 -6.83 -5.35
C ALA A 44 -0.32 -6.94 -5.41
N HIS A 45 0.22 -7.67 -6.39
CA HIS A 45 1.67 -7.75 -6.62
C HIS A 45 2.27 -6.39 -6.97
N ALA A 46 1.66 -5.65 -7.89
CA ALA A 46 2.13 -4.33 -8.28
C ALA A 46 2.11 -3.35 -7.10
N VAL A 47 1.05 -3.38 -6.28
CA VAL A 47 0.93 -2.56 -5.06
C VAL A 47 2.04 -2.91 -4.07
N LEU A 48 2.26 -4.19 -3.78
CA LEU A 48 3.32 -4.65 -2.87
C LEU A 48 4.72 -4.25 -3.36
N GLN A 49 5.02 -4.42 -4.64
CA GLN A 49 6.36 -4.14 -5.18
C GLN A 49 6.63 -2.63 -5.32
N VAL A 50 5.69 -1.87 -5.88
CA VAL A 50 5.92 -0.45 -6.20
C VAL A 50 5.70 0.43 -4.97
N LYS A 51 4.53 0.35 -4.35
CA LYS A 51 4.18 1.19 -3.20
C LYS A 51 4.73 0.61 -1.90
N GLY A 52 4.60 -0.70 -1.71
CA GLY A 52 5.09 -1.38 -0.52
C GLY A 52 6.62 -1.43 -0.45
N PHE A 53 7.30 -1.86 -1.51
CA PHE A 53 8.75 -1.99 -1.50
C PHE A 53 9.46 -0.73 -2.01
N VAL A 54 9.36 -0.40 -3.30
CA VAL A 54 10.20 0.66 -3.92
C VAL A 54 10.02 2.01 -3.24
N MET A 55 8.78 2.44 -3.01
CA MET A 55 8.50 3.73 -2.38
C MET A 55 8.99 3.79 -0.92
N LEU A 56 8.60 2.81 -0.07
CA LEU A 56 9.03 2.79 1.33
C LEU A 56 10.54 2.61 1.48
N PHE A 57 11.17 1.81 0.63
CA PHE A 57 12.62 1.63 0.61
C PHE A 57 13.32 2.95 0.27
N THR A 58 12.89 3.63 -0.79
CA THR A 58 13.45 4.92 -1.23
C THR A 58 13.35 5.96 -0.11
N LEU A 59 12.17 6.07 0.52
CA LEU A 59 11.97 6.98 1.66
C LEU A 59 12.83 6.60 2.86
N GLY A 60 12.93 5.31 3.18
CA GLY A 60 13.78 4.80 4.26
C GLY A 60 15.25 5.12 4.04
N VAL A 61 15.76 4.93 2.82
CA VAL A 61 17.13 5.30 2.43
C VAL A 61 17.32 6.82 2.47
N ALA A 62 16.37 7.61 1.97
CA ALA A 62 16.43 9.06 2.02
C ALA A 62 16.52 9.58 3.47
N LEU A 63 15.68 9.06 4.38
CA LEU A 63 15.71 9.37 5.81
C LEU A 63 17.00 8.92 6.52
N LEU A 64 17.73 7.97 5.94
CA LEU A 64 19.02 7.52 6.44
C LEU A 64 20.18 8.38 5.92
N VAL A 65 20.19 8.65 4.61
CA VAL A 65 21.32 9.23 3.88
C VAL A 65 21.28 10.76 3.95
N LEU A 66 20.15 11.40 3.69
CA LEU A 66 20.06 12.86 3.59
C LEU A 66 20.50 13.58 4.88
N PRO A 67 20.03 13.20 6.09
CA PRO A 67 20.46 13.89 7.31
C PRO A 67 21.96 13.76 7.55
N ARG A 68 22.53 12.58 7.24
CA ARG A 68 23.97 12.33 7.38
C ARG A 68 24.80 13.13 6.38
N PHE A 69 24.35 13.17 5.13
CA PHE A 69 25.03 13.90 4.06
C PHE A 69 25.04 15.40 4.34
N LEU A 70 23.89 15.95 4.77
CA LEU A 70 23.75 17.36 5.11
C LEU A 70 24.31 17.71 6.50
N LYS A 71 24.72 16.71 7.29
CA LYS A 71 25.16 16.87 8.69
C LYS A 71 24.12 17.58 9.57
N VAL A 72 22.85 17.29 9.34
CA VAL A 72 21.71 17.81 10.10
C VAL A 72 20.95 16.67 10.76
N GLU A 73 20.19 17.00 11.80
CA GLU A 73 19.20 16.08 12.36
C GLU A 73 17.85 16.23 11.66
N LEU A 74 16.98 15.23 11.82
CA LEU A 74 15.62 15.33 11.33
C LEU A 74 14.88 16.36 12.19
N ALA A 75 14.38 17.44 11.58
CA ALA A 75 13.76 18.54 12.31
C ALA A 75 12.58 18.08 13.19
N ILE A 76 11.72 17.19 12.67
CA ILE A 76 10.55 16.68 13.39
C ILE A 76 10.39 15.17 13.13
N PRO A 77 11.03 14.30 13.94
CA PRO A 77 10.97 12.84 13.78
C PRO A 77 9.54 12.26 13.80
N GLN A 78 8.62 12.91 14.53
CA GLN A 78 7.23 12.49 14.65
C GLN A 78 6.48 12.58 13.32
N VAL A 79 6.76 13.59 12.50
CA VAL A 79 6.12 13.75 11.18
C VAL A 79 6.49 12.56 10.29
N ALA A 80 7.74 12.10 10.32
CA ALA A 80 8.15 10.93 9.54
C ALA A 80 7.44 9.64 10.00
N VAL A 81 7.18 9.48 11.30
CA VAL A 81 6.40 8.34 11.82
C VAL A 81 4.92 8.42 11.39
N LEU A 82 4.33 9.62 11.44
CA LEU A 82 2.96 9.83 10.96
C LEU A 82 2.85 9.56 9.45
N SER A 83 3.81 10.01 8.65
CA SER A 83 3.88 9.70 7.22
C SER A 83 3.99 8.20 6.97
N TRP A 84 4.81 7.50 7.75
CA TRP A 84 4.89 6.03 7.68
C TRP A 84 3.53 5.38 7.98
N LEU A 85 2.87 5.79 9.07
CA LEU A 85 1.54 5.27 9.44
C LEU A 85 0.52 5.51 8.33
N SER A 86 0.48 6.70 7.74
CA SER A 86 -0.42 7.02 6.63
C SER A 86 -0.15 6.15 5.39
N LEU A 87 1.12 5.96 5.03
CA LEU A 87 1.51 5.12 3.88
C LEU A 87 1.15 3.65 4.11
N VAL A 88 1.45 3.10 5.30
CA VAL A 88 1.14 1.71 5.63
C VAL A 88 -0.37 1.48 5.70
N SER A 89 -1.12 2.43 6.24
CA SER A 89 -2.58 2.34 6.31
C SER A 89 -3.21 2.41 4.91
N GLY A 90 -2.71 3.29 4.05
CA GLY A 90 -3.14 3.38 2.65
C GLY A 90 -2.81 2.10 1.86
N LEU A 91 -1.61 1.56 2.05
CA LEU A 91 -1.20 0.29 1.45
C LEU A 91 -2.11 -0.86 1.90
N ALA A 92 -2.39 -0.96 3.21
CA ALA A 92 -3.26 -2.00 3.75
C ALA A 92 -4.69 -1.88 3.20
N LEU A 93 -5.22 -0.65 3.07
CA LEU A 93 -6.55 -0.40 2.51
C LEU A 93 -6.62 -0.80 1.02
N GLU A 94 -5.61 -0.42 0.23
CA GLU A 94 -5.54 -0.75 -1.19
C GLU A 94 -5.41 -2.27 -1.39
N LEU A 95 -4.54 -2.93 -0.61
CA LEU A 95 -4.42 -4.39 -0.64
C LEU A 95 -5.72 -5.08 -0.24
N PHE A 96 -6.41 -4.56 0.77
CA PHE A 96 -7.72 -5.05 1.15
C PHE A 96 -8.70 -4.92 -0.02
N GLN A 97 -8.76 -3.78 -0.70
CA GLN A 97 -9.61 -3.58 -1.88
C GLN A 97 -9.30 -4.54 -3.03
N THR A 98 -8.03 -4.92 -3.22
CA THR A 98 -7.60 -5.86 -4.27
C THR A 98 -7.84 -7.35 -3.94
N ALA A 99 -8.23 -7.70 -2.71
CA ALA A 99 -8.34 -9.11 -2.31
C ALA A 99 -9.61 -9.79 -2.87
N PRO A 100 -9.50 -11.00 -3.46
CA PRO A 100 -10.62 -11.71 -4.07
C PRO A 100 -11.69 -12.07 -3.03
N GLY A 101 -12.93 -11.63 -3.25
CA GLY A 101 -14.07 -11.88 -2.36
C GLY A 101 -15.32 -11.08 -2.79
N PRO A 102 -16.51 -11.35 -2.21
CA PRO A 102 -17.76 -10.69 -2.59
C PRO A 102 -17.79 -9.25 -2.02
N ARG A 103 -17.01 -8.36 -2.62
CA ARG A 103 -16.82 -6.97 -2.15
C ARG A 103 -17.69 -5.94 -2.85
N LYS A 104 -18.69 -6.38 -3.64
CA LYS A 104 -19.70 -5.47 -4.23
C LYS A 104 -20.47 -4.67 -3.16
N GLY A 105 -20.53 -5.14 -1.91
CA GLY A 105 -21.29 -4.48 -0.84
C GLY A 105 -20.69 -3.15 -0.36
N LEU A 106 -19.36 -3.02 -0.28
CA LEU A 106 -18.70 -1.80 0.25
C LEU A 106 -18.66 -0.66 -0.78
N GLU A 107 -18.50 -1.00 -2.06
CA GLU A 107 -18.64 -0.03 -3.16
C GLU A 107 -20.08 0.48 -3.26
N VAL A 108 -21.07 -0.40 -3.14
CA VAL A 108 -22.49 -0.02 -3.07
C VAL A 108 -22.75 0.87 -1.86
N PHE A 109 -22.19 0.57 -0.69
CA PHE A 109 -22.29 1.45 0.49
C PHE A 109 -21.65 2.82 0.26
N GLY A 110 -20.47 2.88 -0.36
CA GLY A 110 -19.79 4.15 -0.70
C GLY A 110 -20.60 5.00 -1.67
N VAL A 111 -21.14 4.38 -2.72
CA VAL A 111 -22.02 5.05 -3.70
C VAL A 111 -23.32 5.49 -3.04
N LEU A 112 -23.95 4.67 -2.21
CA LEU A 112 -25.19 5.02 -1.50
C LEU A 112 -24.96 6.13 -0.46
N ALA A 113 -23.85 6.11 0.27
CA ALA A 113 -23.48 7.16 1.21
C ALA A 113 -23.21 8.49 0.48
N PHE A 114 -22.48 8.46 -0.64
CA PHE A 114 -22.25 9.62 -1.48
C PHE A 114 -23.56 10.18 -2.07
N MET A 115 -24.45 9.30 -2.56
CA MET A 115 -25.78 9.66 -3.04
C MET A 115 -26.66 10.26 -1.94
N ALA A 116 -26.58 9.74 -0.71
CA ALA A 116 -27.31 10.28 0.44
C ALA A 116 -26.80 11.68 0.82
N VAL A 117 -25.48 11.91 0.78
CA VAL A 117 -24.88 13.23 0.96
C VAL A 117 -25.36 14.19 -0.13
N LEU A 118 -25.28 13.80 -1.41
CA LEU A 118 -25.75 14.62 -2.53
C LEU A 118 -27.23 14.99 -2.43
N LYS A 119 -28.08 14.03 -2.02
CA LYS A 119 -29.51 14.27 -1.81
C LYS A 119 -29.75 15.27 -0.68
N LYS A 120 -29.02 15.16 0.43
CA LYS A 120 -29.12 16.10 1.57
C LYS A 120 -28.68 17.51 1.20
N THR A 121 -27.63 17.65 0.39
CA THR A 121 -27.12 18.96 -0.06
C THR A 121 -27.97 19.61 -1.15
N ARG A 122 -28.72 18.83 -1.96
CA ARG A 122 -29.61 19.37 -3.01
C ARG A 122 -31.00 19.77 -2.52
N GLY A 123 -31.44 19.29 -1.36
CA GLY A 123 -32.76 19.62 -0.78
C GLY A 123 -32.81 20.93 0.02
N GLN A 124 -31.79 21.80 -0.08
CA GLN A 124 -31.69 23.07 0.65
C GLN A 124 -31.76 24.31 -0.26
N VAL A 125 -32.29 24.16 -1.48
CA VAL A 125 -32.63 25.27 -2.39
C VAL A 125 -34.14 25.41 -2.47
#